data_AF-A0A368T3V3-F1
#
_entry.id   AF-A0A368T3V3-F1
#
_cell.length_a   1.000
_cell.length_b   1.000
_cell.length_c   1.000
_cell.angle_alpha   90.00
_cell.angle_beta   90.00
_cell.angle_gamma   90.00
#
_symmetry.space_group_name_H-M   'P 1'
#
loop_
_entity.id
_entity.type
_entity.pdbx_description
1 polymer ?
#
loop_
_entity_poly.entity_id
_entity_poly.type
_entity_poly.pdbx_seq_one_letter_code
_entity_poly.pdbx_strand_id
1 'polypeptide(L)'
;MDDNEVAGHQAEALLVLGDADAALERLQQCVRTVGTQRGEAFYRVQLVRGWASARAWRECEEALLEVPPLLAQVASGRIRRRLAEALRQIRRDRQAPGWVRDTAADVAGDLGIVTGHHYRSPGATS
;
A
#
# COMPACT_ATOMS: atom_id res chain seq x y z
N MET A 1 -4.49 23.95 8.07
CA MET A 1 -3.80 22.66 8.23
C MET A 1 -4.83 21.71 8.81
N ASP A 2 -5.10 20.60 8.14
CA ASP A 2 -6.11 19.61 8.57
C ASP A 2 -5.47 18.70 9.64
N ASP A 3 -6.21 18.37 10.71
CA ASP A 3 -5.73 17.49 11.78
C ASP A 3 -5.31 16.12 11.23
N ASN A 4 -5.94 15.65 10.15
CA ASN A 4 -5.55 14.42 9.46
C ASN A 4 -4.16 14.53 8.82
N GLU A 5 -3.82 15.68 8.24
CA GLU A 5 -2.52 15.92 7.58
C GLU A 5 -1.38 15.83 8.61
N VAL A 6 -1.57 16.45 9.78
CA VAL A 6 -0.63 16.37 10.91
C VAL A 6 -0.50 14.94 11.41
N ALA A 7 -1.63 14.27 11.66
CA ALA A 7 -1.64 12.89 12.15
C ALA A 7 -1.00 11.92 11.14
N GLY A 8 -1.20 12.13 9.84
CA GLY A 8 -0.59 11.37 8.76
C GLY A 8 0.94 11.51 8.73
N HIS A 9 1.45 12.73 8.88
CA HIS A 9 2.90 12.98 8.96
C HIS A 9 3.51 12.41 10.24
N GLN A 10 2.81 12.51 11.38
CA GLN A 10 3.25 11.89 12.63
C GLN A 10 3.34 10.36 12.50
N ALA A 11 2.34 9.73 11.89
CA ALA A 11 2.39 8.29 11.64
C ALA A 11 3.54 7.89 10.72
N GLU A 12 3.84 8.66 9.67
CA GLU A 12 4.99 8.41 8.82
C GLU A 12 6.32 8.51 9.58
N ALA A 13 6.45 9.50 10.48
CA ALA A 13 7.61 9.62 11.36
C ALA A 13 7.74 8.42 12.30
N LEU A 14 6.64 7.97 12.91
CA LEU A 14 6.62 6.80 13.80
C LEU A 14 7.04 5.51 13.07
N LEU A 15 6.59 5.31 11.83
CA LEU A 15 7.04 4.19 11.00
C LEU A 15 8.54 4.23 10.73
N VAL A 16 9.11 5.41 10.48
CA VAL A 16 10.56 5.58 10.27
C VAL A 16 11.34 5.31 11.55
N LEU A 17 10.77 5.66 12.72
CA LEU A 17 11.36 5.43 14.03
C LEU A 17 11.18 3.98 14.54
N GLY A 18 10.44 3.14 13.82
CA GLY A 18 10.19 1.74 14.18
C GLY A 18 9.04 1.53 15.18
N ASP A 19 8.31 2.58 15.54
CA ASP A 19 7.13 2.50 16.40
C ASP A 19 5.87 2.26 15.54
N ALA A 20 5.76 1.03 15.04
CA ALA A 20 4.70 0.66 14.12
C ALA A 20 3.31 0.72 14.80
N ASP A 21 3.20 0.30 16.06
CA ASP A 21 1.92 0.24 16.78
C ASP A 21 1.30 1.64 16.93
N ALA A 22 2.09 2.62 17.40
CA ALA A 22 1.60 3.99 17.53
C ALA A 22 1.29 4.65 16.17
N ALA A 23 2.01 4.26 15.11
CA ALA A 23 1.72 4.70 13.75
C ALA A 23 0.38 4.13 13.25
N LEU A 24 0.14 2.84 13.49
CA LEU A 24 -1.04 2.13 13.02
C LEU A 24 -2.32 2.68 13.66
N GLU A 25 -2.31 2.93 14.97
CA GLU A 25 -3.45 3.55 15.66
C GLU A 25 -3.83 4.90 15.03
N ARG A 26 -2.82 5.75 14.77
CA ARG A 26 -3.01 7.06 14.12
C ARG A 26 -3.55 6.93 12.70
N LEU A 27 -2.99 6.04 11.90
CA LEU A 27 -3.41 5.85 10.51
C LEU A 27 -4.84 5.32 10.41
N GLN A 28 -5.23 4.40 11.30
CA GLN A 28 -6.60 3.92 11.37
C GLN A 28 -7.57 5.05 11.75
N GLN A 29 -7.17 5.92 12.67
CA GLN A 29 -7.97 7.11 12.99
C GLN A 29 -8.13 8.02 11.77
N CYS A 30 -7.05 8.30 11.04
CA CYS A 30 -7.12 9.09 9.81
C CYS A 30 -8.04 8.47 8.75
N VAL A 31 -8.05 7.15 8.59
CA VAL A 31 -9.00 6.47 7.68
C VAL A 31 -10.46 6.69 8.13
N ARG A 32 -10.73 6.69 9.43
CA ARG A 32 -12.09 6.91 9.97
C ARG A 32 -12.57 8.36 9.82
N THR A 33 -11.66 9.32 9.86
CA THR A 33 -12.00 10.76 9.90
C THR A 33 -11.80 11.48 8.57
N VAL A 34 -11.07 10.89 7.63
CA VAL A 34 -10.81 11.54 6.33
C VAL A 34 -12.08 11.59 5.48
N GLY A 35 -12.51 12.79 5.11
CA GLY A 35 -13.72 12.99 4.31
C GLY A 35 -13.52 12.85 2.80
N THR A 36 -12.37 12.35 2.34
CA THR A 36 -12.05 12.30 0.90
C THR A 36 -11.49 10.94 0.47
N GLN A 37 -11.92 10.45 -0.69
CA GLN A 37 -11.43 9.19 -1.26
C GLN A 37 -9.92 9.20 -1.51
N ARG A 38 -9.37 10.35 -1.94
CA ARG A 38 -7.93 10.51 -2.14
C ARG A 38 -7.15 10.39 -0.84
N GLY A 39 -7.68 10.98 0.24
CA GLY A 39 -7.07 10.89 1.56
C GLY A 39 -7.18 9.48 2.15
N GLU A 40 -8.33 8.83 1.99
CA GLU A 40 -8.52 7.43 2.39
C GLU A 40 -7.53 6.51 1.66
N ALA A 41 -7.43 6.61 0.34
CA ALA A 41 -6.48 5.84 -0.46
C ALA A 41 -5.02 6.09 -0.02
N PHE A 42 -4.69 7.32 0.37
CA PHE A 42 -3.37 7.64 0.91
C PHE A 42 -3.12 6.94 2.24
N TYR A 43 -4.04 7.02 3.21
CA TYR A 43 -3.84 6.40 4.52
C TYR A 43 -3.89 4.87 4.48
N ARG A 44 -4.72 4.27 3.62
CA ARG A 44 -4.75 2.80 3.42
C ARG A 44 -3.42 2.27 2.88
N VAL A 45 -2.77 2.98 1.95
CA VAL A 45 -1.41 2.62 1.49
C VAL A 45 -0.38 2.73 2.61
N GLN A 46 -0.51 3.72 3.51
CA GLN A 46 0.36 3.83 4.67
C GLN A 46 0.09 2.71 5.69
N LEU A 47 -1.16 2.25 5.85
CA LEU A 47 -1.49 1.09 6.69
C LEU A 47 -0.84 -0.19 6.18
N VAL A 48 -0.82 -0.43 4.86
CA VAL A 48 -0.07 -1.57 4.27
C VAL A 48 1.39 -1.53 4.70
N ARG A 49 2.04 -0.36 4.64
CA ARG A 49 3.43 -0.19 5.09
C ARG A 49 3.58 -0.43 6.59
N GLY A 50 2.65 0.08 7.40
CA GLY A 50 2.66 -0.10 8.85
C GLY A 50 2.53 -1.56 9.26
N TRP A 51 1.55 -2.27 8.71
CA TRP A 51 1.33 -3.69 9.01
C TRP A 51 2.47 -4.57 8.53
N ALA A 52 3.04 -4.29 7.35
CA ALA A 52 4.24 -4.97 6.87
C ALA A 52 5.44 -4.74 7.82
N SER A 53 5.62 -3.51 8.31
CA SER A 53 6.69 -3.18 9.26
C SER A 53 6.49 -3.85 10.63
N ALA A 54 5.24 -3.95 11.10
CA ALA A 54 4.87 -4.63 12.33
C ALA A 54 4.84 -6.17 12.21
N ARG A 55 4.98 -6.71 10.99
CA ARG A 55 4.75 -8.13 10.66
C ARG A 55 3.36 -8.65 11.01
N ALA A 56 2.39 -7.74 11.04
CA ALA A 56 0.97 -8.06 11.16
C ALA A 56 0.45 -8.52 9.78
N TRP A 57 0.87 -9.72 9.39
CA TRP A 57 0.75 -10.20 8.02
C TRP A 57 -0.70 -10.36 7.56
N ARG A 58 -1.61 -10.69 8.48
CA ARG A 58 -3.02 -10.88 8.17
C ARG A 58 -3.70 -9.56 7.82
N GLU A 59 -3.49 -8.58 8.68
CA GLU A 59 -3.96 -7.21 8.52
C GLU A 59 -3.32 -6.54 7.29
N CYS A 60 -2.06 -6.89 7.00
CA CYS A 60 -1.37 -6.44 5.81
C CYS A 60 -2.04 -6.95 4.52
N GLU A 61 -2.37 -8.24 4.45
CA GLU A 61 -3.07 -8.82 3.30
C GLU A 61 -4.47 -8.22 3.12
N GLU A 62 -5.23 -8.08 4.21
CA GLU A 62 -6.54 -7.44 4.17
C GLU A 62 -6.44 -6.01 3.60
N ALA A 63 -5.49 -5.22 4.10
CA ALA A 63 -5.24 -3.87 3.57
C ALA A 63 -4.78 -3.88 2.09
N LEU A 64 -4.00 -4.89 1.67
CA LEU A 64 -3.58 -5.03 0.26
C LEU A 64 -4.76 -5.28 -0.67
N LEU A 65 -5.77 -6.03 -0.23
CA LEU A 65 -6.95 -6.36 -1.03
C LEU A 65 -7.95 -5.19 -1.13
N GLU A 66 -7.97 -4.30 -0.15
CA GLU A 66 -8.88 -3.13 -0.14
C GLU A 66 -8.37 -1.94 -0.98
N VAL A 67 -7.06 -1.84 -1.18
CA VAL A 67 -6.45 -0.68 -1.85
C VAL A 67 -6.73 -0.59 -3.37
N PRO A 68 -6.71 -1.68 -4.17
CA PRO A 68 -6.93 -1.59 -5.62
C PRO A 68 -8.27 -0.97 -6.03
N PRO A 69 -9.42 -1.36 -5.42
CA PRO A 69 -10.70 -0.70 -5.70
C PRO A 69 -10.70 0.80 -5.44
N LEU A 70 -10.03 1.26 -4.38
CA LEU A 70 -9.89 2.69 -4.06
C LEU A 70 -9.03 3.42 -5.10
N LEU A 71 -7.94 2.81 -5.55
CA LEU A 71 -7.04 3.41 -6.55
C LEU A 71 -7.62 3.44 -7.97
N ALA A 72 -8.62 2.60 -8.26
CA ALA A 72 -9.38 2.70 -9.51
C ALA A 72 -10.16 4.03 -9.59
N GLN A 73 -10.59 4.57 -8.45
CA GLN A 73 -11.35 5.82 -8.37
C GLN A 73 -10.44 7.06 -8.17
N VAL A 74 -9.20 6.85 -7.73
CA VAL A 74 -8.26 7.95 -7.43
C VAL A 74 -7.09 7.98 -8.42
N ALA A 75 -7.11 8.99 -9.30
CA ALA A 75 -5.99 9.29 -10.20
C ALA A 75 -4.84 9.99 -9.45
N SER A 76 -4.02 9.23 -8.70
CA SER A 76 -2.83 9.75 -8.03
C SER A 76 -1.58 8.91 -8.27
N GLY A 77 -0.69 9.39 -9.14
CA GLY A 77 0.59 8.75 -9.41
C GLY A 77 1.50 8.67 -8.17
N ARG A 78 1.37 9.60 -7.21
CA ARG A 78 2.14 9.56 -5.96
C ARG A 78 1.70 8.40 -5.06
N ILE A 79 0.39 8.20 -4.89
CA ILE A 79 -0.14 7.11 -4.05
C ILE A 79 0.21 5.75 -4.68
N ARG A 80 0.03 5.61 -6.00
CA ARG A 80 0.42 4.39 -6.74
C ARG A 80 1.91 4.06 -6.59
N ARG A 81 2.79 5.07 -6.62
CA ARG A 81 4.24 4.87 -6.46
C ARG A 81 4.60 4.38 -5.05
N ARG A 82 3.98 4.95 -4.01
CA ARG A 82 4.15 4.50 -2.62
C ARG A 82 3.67 3.06 -2.42
N LEU A 83 2.53 2.70 -3.02
CA LEU A 83 2.07 1.32 -3.00
C LEU A 83 3.03 0.39 -3.73
N ALA A 84 3.52 0.78 -4.91
CA ALA A 84 4.52 0.00 -5.67
C ALA A 84 5.78 -0.32 -4.82
N GLU A 85 6.23 0.65 -4.03
CA GLU A 85 7.35 0.48 -3.10
C GLU A 85 7.02 -0.50 -1.97
N ALA A 86 5.84 -0.37 -1.35
CA ALA A 86 5.38 -1.28 -0.31
C ALA A 86 5.25 -2.73 -0.83
N LEU A 87 4.62 -2.93 -1.99
CA LEU A 87 4.49 -4.24 -2.64
C LEU A 87 5.87 -4.85 -2.91
N ARG A 88 6.83 -4.05 -3.40
CA ARG A 88 8.20 -4.51 -3.65
C ARG A 88 8.91 -4.91 -2.36
N GLN A 89 8.71 -4.17 -1.27
CA GLN A 89 9.29 -4.49 0.04
C GLN A 89 8.74 -5.82 0.56
N ILE A 90 7.42 -5.97 0.59
CA ILE A 90 6.73 -7.20 1.03
C ILE A 90 7.21 -8.42 0.24
N ARG A 91 7.23 -8.33 -1.10
CA ARG A 91 7.68 -9.44 -1.96
C ARG A 91 9.13 -9.85 -1.72
N ARG A 92 9.99 -8.93 -1.29
CA ARG A 92 11.42 -9.17 -1.04
C ARG A 92 11.70 -9.58 0.41
N ASP A 93 10.74 -9.41 1.31
CA ASP A 93 10.88 -9.81 2.69
C ASP A 93 10.84 -11.34 2.81
N ARG A 94 11.92 -11.93 3.34
CA ARG A 94 12.02 -13.38 3.54
C ARG A 94 11.20 -13.88 4.73
N GLN A 95 10.76 -12.98 5.60
CA GLN A 95 9.94 -13.29 6.77
C GLN A 95 8.45 -13.13 6.48
N ALA A 96 8.08 -12.52 5.34
CA ALA A 96 6.72 -12.48 4.88
C ALA A 96 6.26 -13.89 4.45
N PRO A 97 5.09 -14.36 4.93
CA PRO A 97 4.50 -15.61 4.47
C PRO A 97 4.34 -15.66 2.95
N GLY A 98 4.34 -16.85 2.37
CA GLY A 98 4.17 -17.05 0.92
C GLY A 98 2.91 -16.34 0.38
N TRP A 99 1.77 -16.58 1.03
CA TRP A 99 0.49 -16.02 0.62
C TRP A 99 0.48 -14.48 0.58
N VAL A 100 1.06 -13.77 1.57
CA VAL A 100 1.16 -12.30 1.52
C VAL A 100 1.98 -11.83 0.32
N ARG A 101 3.09 -12.54 0.03
CA ARG A 101 3.96 -12.19 -1.10
C ARG A 101 3.26 -12.43 -2.44
N ASP A 102 2.44 -13.47 -2.52
CA ASP A 102 1.61 -13.77 -3.68
C ASP A 102 0.52 -12.69 -3.86
N THR A 103 -0.22 -12.33 -2.80
CA THR A 103 -1.17 -11.21 -2.83
C THR A 103 -0.51 -9.90 -3.29
N ALA A 104 0.70 -9.61 -2.78
CA ALA A 104 1.43 -8.42 -3.20
C ALA A 104 1.91 -8.49 -4.66
N ALA A 105 2.14 -9.69 -5.21
CA ALA A 105 2.45 -9.87 -6.63
C ALA A 105 1.20 -9.68 -7.50
N ASP A 106 0.06 -10.23 -7.09
CA ASP A 106 -1.21 -10.10 -7.80
C ASP A 106 -1.64 -8.63 -7.87
N VAL A 107 -1.63 -7.92 -6.73
CA VAL A 107 -1.94 -6.49 -6.68
C VAL A 107 -0.98 -5.65 -7.53
N ALA A 108 0.31 -6.02 -7.61
CA ALA A 108 1.25 -5.34 -8.50
C ALA A 108 0.90 -5.56 -9.98
N GLY A 109 0.47 -6.78 -10.34
CA GLY A 109 -0.02 -7.12 -11.67
C GLY A 109 -1.23 -6.29 -12.08
N ASP A 110 -2.25 -6.24 -11.21
CA ASP A 110 -3.49 -5.49 -11.45
C ASP A 110 -3.28 -3.99 -11.66
N LEU A 111 -2.30 -3.42 -10.98
CA LEU A 111 -1.95 -2.00 -11.10
C LEU A 111 -1.11 -1.69 -12.34
N GLY A 112 -0.74 -2.70 -13.15
CA GLY A 112 0.19 -2.55 -14.26
C GLY A 112 1.62 -2.21 -13.80
N ILE A 113 1.94 -2.46 -12.51
CA ILE A 113 3.27 -2.27 -11.94
C ILE A 113 4.08 -3.54 -12.26
N VAL A 114 4.34 -3.76 -13.55
CA VAL A 114 5.14 -4.89 -13.99
C VAL A 114 6.58 -4.66 -13.53
N THR A 115 7.05 -5.48 -12.57
CA THR A 115 8.49 -5.61 -12.33
C THR A 115 9.11 -6.29 -13.55
N GLY A 116 9.63 -5.49 -14.48
CA GLY A 116 10.58 -5.90 -15.51
C GLY A 116 10.32 -7.26 -16.17
N HIS A 117 9.27 -7.36 -16.98
CA HIS A 117 9.27 -8.31 -18.09
C HIS A 117 8.54 -7.66 -19.26
N HIS A 118 9.25 -7.57 -20.39
CA HIS A 118 8.71 -7.07 -21.65
C HIS A 118 7.44 -7.86 -22.01
N TYR A 119 6.31 -7.17 -22.06
CA TYR A 119 5.14 -7.67 -22.76
C TYR A 119 5.48 -7.65 -24.26
N ARG A 120 5.83 -8.81 -24.83
CA ARG A 120 5.97 -9.00 -26.27
C ARG A 120 4.55 -9.26 -26.80
N SER A 121 4.03 -8.33 -27.60
CA SER A 121 2.73 -8.48 -28.26
C SER A 121 2.65 -9.79 -29.05
N PRO A 122 1.53 -10.52 -29.00
CA PRO A 122 1.29 -11.63 -29.91
C PRO A 122 0.89 -11.08 -31.28
N GLY A 123 1.69 -11.44 -32.29
CA GLY A 123 1.25 -11.75 -33.66
C GLY A 123 0.53 -10.67 -34.48
N ALA A 124 1.26 -10.08 -35.41
CA ALA A 124 0.71 -9.76 -36.73
C ALA A 124 1.53 -10.54 -37.77
N THR A 125 1.04 -11.71 -38.17
CA THR A 125 1.40 -12.36 -39.42
C THR A 125 0.11 -12.47 -40.21
N SER A 126 0.00 -11.63 -41.24
CA SER A 126 -0.85 -11.89 -42.40
C SER A 126 -0.03 -12.62 -43.46
#